data_AF-A0A2N6C6X1-F1
#
_entry.id   AF-A0A2N6C6X1-F1
#
_cell.length_a   1.000
_cell.length_b   1.000
_cell.length_c   1.000
_cell.angle_alpha   90.00
_cell.angle_beta   90.00
_cell.angle_gamma   90.00
#
_symmetry.space_group_name_H-M   'P 1'
#
loop_
_entity.id
_entity.type
_entity.pdbx_description
1 polymer ?
#
loop_
_entity_poly.entity_id
_entity_poly.type
_entity_poly.pdbx_seq_one_letter_code
_entity_poly.pdbx_strand_id
1 'polypeptide(L)'
;MRQKARANQRRQVTLEEVTATLLLTAVLGLFAVCVFYFPKLYILATYEDMPGEWTQVFFFGATLVLAARLVWRSRHYRVFFALLALACFYVVGEEISWGQRLFALATPDFFQRHNLQQELNLHNLLTGPVVTWQKRAVEVVLVTGLLGYGLVYPLVRRSSNRLAGRLADHVPVPPLYLSPYFVVAALCEVRLFSFNEAEVAELLVGMALAFLSLHYYHLFAKEGGRLHIGRGLAIAMVGVVLASLGGAGTISWYCWQNAAIHQGIAKRFHNGNKKFAERYTRYGGWANAALLYETVLLKEPENRQFLRSLAACYKELGDDQAFVAASGKAVRLDMAFYGRHPRHVPVNLSLSKSFRLVGNQEKARFHLNQALAQSRDKVLLEPYHASNFYWYGKCLEANGDDVAARRQFARAVTMQPGSERFRLAYQLSRHSS
;
A
#
# COMPACT_ATOMS: atom_id res chain seq x y z
N MET A 1 16.30 53.36 9.51
CA MET A 1 17.44 52.45 9.85
C MET A 1 17.13 51.37 10.90
N ARG A 2 16.17 51.54 11.84
CA ARG A 2 15.81 50.50 12.84
C ARG A 2 15.07 49.26 12.29
N GLN A 3 14.49 49.32 11.09
CA GLN A 3 13.76 48.18 10.48
C GLN A 3 14.66 47.17 9.75
N LYS A 4 15.87 47.58 9.31
CA LYS A 4 16.86 46.69 8.67
C LYS A 4 17.76 45.95 9.68
N ALA A 5 17.79 46.38 10.95
CA ALA A 5 18.61 45.77 11.99
C ALA A 5 18.03 44.48 12.60
N ARG A 6 16.78 44.10 12.27
CA ARG A 6 16.17 42.83 12.70
C ARG A 6 16.36 41.66 11.72
N ALA A 7 16.93 41.91 10.53
CA ALA A 7 16.99 40.93 9.45
C ALA A 7 18.15 39.92 9.56
N ASN A 8 19.04 40.05 10.55
CA ASN A 8 20.25 39.21 10.67
C ASN A 8 20.36 38.43 12.00
N GLN A 9 19.26 38.28 12.74
CA GLN A 9 19.22 37.36 13.87
C GLN A 9 19.08 35.95 13.31
N ARG A 10 20.21 35.24 13.13
CA ARG A 10 20.23 33.82 12.71
C ARG A 10 19.19 33.07 13.54
N ARG A 11 18.16 32.54 12.90
CA ARG A 11 17.15 31.69 13.56
C ARG A 11 17.89 30.56 14.26
N GLN A 12 17.87 30.56 15.59
CA GLN A 12 18.41 29.44 16.36
C GLN A 12 17.51 28.23 16.12
N VAL A 13 18.09 27.14 15.62
CA VAL A 13 17.40 25.86 15.46
C VAL A 13 17.10 25.33 16.86
N THR A 14 15.83 24.99 17.12
CA THR A 14 15.43 24.49 18.43
C THR A 14 15.60 22.97 18.52
N LEU A 15 15.68 22.42 19.73
CA LEU A 15 15.93 20.99 19.92
C LEU A 15 14.79 20.12 19.36
N GLU A 16 13.54 20.55 19.51
CA GLU A 16 12.39 19.86 18.93
C GLU A 16 12.43 19.84 17.39
N GLU A 17 12.99 20.87 16.75
CA GLU A 17 13.18 20.91 15.29
C GLU A 17 14.23 19.88 14.85
N VAL A 18 15.35 19.80 15.57
CA VAL A 18 16.40 18.80 15.30
C VAL A 18 15.85 17.39 15.53
N THR A 19 15.16 17.14 16.64
CA THR A 19 14.59 15.83 16.97
C THR A 19 13.58 15.38 15.92
N ALA A 20 12.63 16.23 15.53
CA ALA A 20 11.68 15.90 14.48
C ALA A 20 12.39 15.62 13.14
N THR A 21 13.39 16.42 12.77
CA THR A 21 14.15 16.19 11.53
C THR A 21 14.87 14.85 11.56
N LEU A 22 15.57 14.52 12.65
CA LEU A 22 16.29 13.26 12.80
C LEU A 22 15.36 12.05 12.75
N LEU A 23 14.20 12.12 13.42
CA LEU A 23 13.20 11.05 13.39
C LEU A 23 12.64 10.84 11.98
N LEU A 24 12.34 11.93 11.25
CA LEU A 24 11.91 11.83 9.86
C LEU A 24 12.97 11.17 8.98
N THR A 25 14.22 11.63 9.07
CA THR A 25 15.31 11.08 8.26
C THR A 25 15.60 9.62 8.60
N ALA A 26 15.47 9.23 9.88
CA ALA A 26 15.66 7.85 10.30
C ALA A 26 14.56 6.94 9.73
N VAL A 27 13.29 7.37 9.79
CA VAL A 27 12.17 6.62 9.23
C VAL A 27 12.31 6.48 7.71
N LEU A 28 12.54 7.58 6.99
CA LEU A 28 12.71 7.53 5.54
C LEU A 28 13.93 6.71 5.11
N GLY A 29 15.04 6.84 5.84
CA GLY A 29 16.25 6.04 5.62
C GLY A 29 15.99 4.54 5.84
N LEU A 30 15.23 4.18 6.88
CA LEU A 30 14.84 2.79 7.14
C LEU A 30 14.01 2.23 5.99
N PHE A 31 12.95 2.92 5.56
CA PHE A 31 12.11 2.47 4.43
C PHE A 31 12.91 2.37 3.12
N ALA A 32 13.82 3.31 2.87
CA ALA A 32 14.70 3.27 1.71
C ALA A 32 15.63 2.04 1.76
N VAL A 33 16.27 1.78 2.90
CA VAL A 33 17.12 0.58 3.05
C VAL A 33 16.30 -0.70 2.90
N CYS A 34 15.11 -0.77 3.50
CA CYS A 34 14.23 -1.92 3.39
C CYS A 34 13.79 -2.19 1.95
N VAL A 35 13.35 -1.16 1.20
CA VAL A 35 12.85 -1.36 -0.16
C VAL A 35 13.94 -1.84 -1.12
N PHE A 36 15.18 -1.41 -0.95
CA PHE A 36 16.27 -1.82 -1.84
C PHE A 36 16.94 -3.13 -1.43
N TYR A 37 17.13 -3.38 -0.13
CA TYR A 37 17.97 -4.47 0.36
C TYR A 37 17.22 -5.57 1.12
N PHE A 38 16.04 -5.26 1.69
CA PHE A 38 15.31 -6.18 2.56
C PHE A 38 13.82 -6.25 2.19
N PRO A 39 13.48 -6.82 1.02
CA PRO A 39 12.10 -6.80 0.50
C PRO A 39 11.08 -7.44 1.45
N LYS A 40 11.46 -8.50 2.17
CA LYS A 40 10.60 -9.14 3.18
C LYS A 40 10.32 -8.22 4.37
N LEU A 41 11.33 -7.47 4.82
CA LEU A 41 11.17 -6.50 5.89
C LEU A 41 10.32 -5.30 5.42
N TYR A 42 10.49 -4.87 4.17
CA TYR A 42 9.63 -3.85 3.58
C TYR A 42 8.16 -4.30 3.55
N ILE A 43 7.88 -5.55 3.18
CA ILE A 43 6.53 -6.13 3.25
C ILE A 43 6.01 -6.15 4.69
N LEU A 44 6.81 -6.55 5.68
CA LEU A 44 6.41 -6.48 7.09
C LEU A 44 6.17 -5.03 7.58
N ALA A 45 6.82 -4.04 6.98
CA ALA A 45 6.66 -2.64 7.35
C ALA A 45 5.51 -1.94 6.61
N THR A 46 4.96 -2.52 5.54
CA THR A 46 4.01 -1.85 4.64
C THR A 46 2.83 -2.72 4.22
N TYR A 47 2.68 -3.95 4.69
CA TYR A 47 1.56 -4.79 4.27
C TYR A 47 0.53 -4.95 5.39
N GLU A 48 -0.71 -5.22 5.00
CA GLU A 48 -1.84 -5.37 5.92
C GLU A 48 -1.58 -6.42 7.01
N ASP A 49 -2.01 -6.13 8.24
CA ASP A 49 -1.86 -6.88 9.48
C ASP A 49 -0.40 -7.05 9.96
N MET A 50 0.52 -6.22 9.48
CA MET A 50 1.95 -6.33 9.82
C MET A 50 2.40 -5.25 10.81
N PRO A 51 3.61 -5.35 11.40
CA PRO A 51 4.09 -4.38 12.40
C PRO A 51 4.03 -2.90 11.98
N GLY A 52 4.11 -2.60 10.68
CA GLY A 52 3.95 -1.25 10.14
C GLY A 52 2.59 -0.63 10.47
N GLU A 53 1.50 -1.34 10.14
CA GLU A 53 0.12 -0.93 10.40
C GLU A 53 -0.12 -0.76 11.90
N TRP A 54 0.35 -1.72 12.71
CA TRP A 54 0.27 -1.59 14.16
C TRP A 54 0.98 -0.33 14.68
N THR A 55 2.11 0.04 14.09
CA THR A 55 2.82 1.28 14.46
C THR A 55 1.98 2.52 14.13
N GLN A 56 1.29 2.54 12.99
CA GLN A 56 0.34 3.60 12.64
C GLN A 56 -0.80 3.67 13.66
N VAL A 57 -1.40 2.53 14.03
CA VAL A 57 -2.45 2.43 15.06
C VAL A 57 -2.01 3.08 16.37
N PHE A 58 -0.78 2.81 16.82
CA PHE A 58 -0.27 3.43 18.05
C PHE A 58 -0.04 4.94 17.91
N PHE A 59 0.41 5.46 16.76
CA PHE A 59 0.52 6.90 16.54
C PHE A 59 -0.84 7.60 16.49
N PHE A 60 -1.83 7.02 15.79
CA PHE A 60 -3.19 7.55 15.79
C PHE A 60 -3.87 7.42 17.16
N GLY A 61 -3.60 6.34 17.90
CA GLY A 61 -4.04 6.16 19.29
C GLY A 61 -3.43 7.19 20.24
N ALA A 62 -2.13 7.46 20.11
CA ALA A 62 -1.47 8.51 20.87
C ALA A 62 -2.06 9.90 20.54
N THR A 63 -2.32 10.16 19.26
CA THR A 63 -3.00 11.38 18.80
C THR A 63 -4.40 11.50 19.39
N LEU A 64 -5.21 10.44 19.34
CA LEU A 64 -6.55 10.36 19.92
C LEU A 64 -6.52 10.76 21.40
N VAL A 65 -5.64 10.13 22.18
CA VAL A 65 -5.54 10.36 23.63
C VAL A 65 -5.08 11.78 23.93
N LEU A 66 -4.09 12.31 23.20
CA LEU A 66 -3.60 13.68 23.38
C LEU A 66 -4.64 14.73 22.96
N ALA A 67 -5.29 14.53 21.82
CA ALA A 67 -6.35 15.40 21.31
C ALA A 67 -7.54 15.44 22.28
N ALA A 68 -7.98 14.28 22.81
CA ALA A 68 -9.03 14.21 23.82
C ALA A 68 -8.67 15.01 25.09
N ARG A 69 -7.41 14.96 25.54
CA ARG A 69 -6.94 15.80 26.67
C ARG A 69 -6.92 17.28 26.31
N LEU A 70 -6.55 17.62 25.09
CA LEU A 70 -6.50 19.00 24.60
C LEU A 70 -7.87 19.66 24.49
N VAL A 71 -8.95 18.90 24.27
CA VAL A 71 -10.34 19.39 24.33
C VAL A 71 -10.67 20.05 25.67
N TRP A 72 -10.09 19.54 26.76
CA TRP A 72 -10.30 20.08 28.10
C TRP A 72 -9.29 21.17 28.47
N ARG A 73 -8.11 21.15 27.84
CA ARG A 73 -7.01 22.07 28.17
C ARG A 73 -7.04 23.37 27.38
N SER A 74 -7.43 23.33 26.11
CA SER A 74 -7.48 24.52 25.26
C SER A 74 -8.92 25.02 25.17
N ARG A 75 -9.24 26.22 25.64
CA ARG A 75 -10.59 26.79 25.41
C ARG A 75 -10.83 27.22 23.96
N HIS A 76 -9.75 27.54 23.24
CA HIS A 76 -9.79 28.15 21.92
C HIS A 76 -9.89 27.10 20.80
N TYR A 77 -9.16 25.99 20.91
CA TYR A 77 -9.09 24.95 19.88
C TYR A 77 -9.92 23.69 20.21
N ARG A 78 -10.90 23.80 21.11
CA ARG A 78 -11.71 22.65 21.58
C ARG A 78 -12.33 21.87 20.43
N VAL A 79 -12.98 22.58 19.52
CA VAL A 79 -13.70 21.96 18.39
C VAL A 79 -12.73 21.23 17.49
N PHE A 80 -11.58 21.84 17.16
CA PHE A 80 -10.55 21.19 16.36
C PHE A 80 -10.06 19.90 17.00
N PHE A 81 -9.66 19.93 18.28
CA PHE A 81 -9.15 18.74 18.95
C PHE A 81 -10.24 17.69 19.20
N ALA A 82 -11.51 18.08 19.33
CA ALA A 82 -12.63 17.14 19.41
C ALA A 82 -12.84 16.42 18.07
N LEU A 83 -12.81 17.15 16.96
CA LEU A 83 -12.90 16.58 15.62
C LEU A 83 -11.69 15.70 15.30
N LEU A 84 -10.47 16.12 15.68
CA LEU A 84 -9.26 15.32 15.52
C LEU A 84 -9.34 14.02 16.34
N ALA A 85 -9.78 14.10 17.60
CA ALA A 85 -9.98 12.91 18.43
C ALA A 85 -11.01 11.96 17.79
N LEU A 86 -12.16 12.47 17.32
CA LEU A 86 -13.17 11.65 16.65
C LEU A 86 -12.63 11.00 15.36
N ALA A 87 -11.89 11.75 14.55
CA ALA A 87 -11.26 11.24 13.34
C ALA A 87 -10.24 10.13 13.67
N CYS A 88 -9.37 10.32 14.66
CA CYS A 88 -8.43 9.29 15.08
C CYS A 88 -9.11 8.07 15.71
N PHE A 89 -10.23 8.24 16.42
CA PHE A 89 -11.03 7.12 16.92
C PHE A 89 -11.57 6.27 15.75
N TYR A 90 -12.10 6.92 14.71
CA TYR A 90 -12.55 6.23 13.51
C TYR A 90 -11.39 5.51 12.79
N VAL A 91 -10.26 6.19 12.56
CA VAL A 91 -9.08 5.58 11.90
C VAL A 91 -8.58 4.37 12.70
N VAL A 92 -8.32 4.53 14.00
CA VAL A 92 -7.88 3.41 14.85
C VAL A 92 -8.89 2.26 14.81
N GLY A 93 -10.19 2.55 14.87
CA GLY A 93 -11.25 1.56 14.74
C GLY A 93 -11.20 0.81 13.41
N GLU A 94 -11.06 1.52 12.29
CA GLU A 94 -10.96 0.93 10.96
C GLU A 94 -9.71 0.05 10.80
N GLU A 95 -8.54 0.51 11.26
CA GLU A 95 -7.28 -0.24 11.19
C GLU A 95 -7.37 -1.56 11.96
N ILE A 96 -7.96 -1.56 13.16
CA ILE A 96 -8.12 -2.80 13.96
C ILE A 96 -9.36 -3.63 13.57
N SER A 97 -10.03 -3.26 12.47
CA SER A 97 -11.32 -3.80 12.01
C SER A 97 -12.34 -3.90 13.16
N TRP A 98 -12.51 -2.79 13.90
CA TRP A 98 -13.39 -2.62 15.06
C TRP A 98 -13.20 -3.68 16.15
N GLY A 99 -11.96 -4.15 16.33
CA GLY A 99 -11.58 -5.13 17.35
C GLY A 99 -11.56 -6.57 16.83
N GLN A 100 -12.00 -6.81 15.59
CA GLN A 100 -11.99 -8.13 14.97
C GLN A 100 -10.59 -8.75 14.96
N ARG A 101 -9.56 -7.93 14.67
CA ARG A 101 -8.16 -8.38 14.58
C ARG A 101 -7.60 -8.85 15.93
N LEU A 102 -8.10 -8.32 17.04
CA LEU A 102 -7.59 -8.61 18.38
C LEU A 102 -8.35 -9.75 19.07
N PHE A 103 -9.68 -9.79 18.88
CA PHE A 103 -10.55 -10.72 19.59
C PHE A 103 -11.03 -11.90 18.74
N ALA A 104 -10.53 -12.03 17.50
CA ALA A 104 -10.92 -13.08 16.55
C ALA A 104 -12.45 -13.18 16.36
N LEU A 105 -13.12 -12.02 16.29
CA LEU A 105 -14.57 -11.96 16.12
C LEU A 105 -14.98 -12.51 14.74
N ALA A 106 -16.08 -13.25 14.70
CA ALA A 106 -16.65 -13.72 13.44
C ALA A 106 -17.21 -12.55 12.61
N THR A 107 -16.93 -12.54 11.31
CA THR A 107 -17.50 -11.55 10.39
C THR A 107 -19.01 -11.82 10.22
N PRO A 108 -19.90 -10.85 10.47
CA PRO A 108 -21.33 -10.98 10.19
C PRO A 108 -21.62 -11.23 8.71
N ASP A 109 -22.70 -11.94 8.39
CA ASP A 109 -23.08 -12.32 7.02
C ASP A 109 -23.11 -11.15 6.03
N PHE A 110 -23.55 -9.97 6.47
CA PHE A 110 -23.56 -8.76 5.66
C PHE A 110 -22.15 -8.42 5.13
N PHE A 111 -21.17 -8.38 6.03
CA PHE A 111 -19.78 -8.07 5.68
C PHE A 111 -19.15 -9.21 4.88
N GLN A 112 -19.46 -10.48 5.17
CA GLN A 112 -18.96 -11.60 4.34
C GLN A 112 -19.36 -11.50 2.86
N ARG A 113 -20.55 -10.95 2.58
CA ARG A 113 -21.10 -10.83 1.22
C ARG A 113 -20.68 -9.55 0.51
N HIS A 114 -20.51 -8.45 1.25
CA HIS A 114 -20.37 -7.12 0.66
C HIS A 114 -19.01 -6.46 0.90
N ASN A 115 -18.25 -6.89 1.90
CA ASN A 115 -16.91 -6.37 2.18
C ASN A 115 -15.88 -7.13 1.34
N LEU A 116 -15.00 -6.40 0.66
CA LEU A 116 -13.98 -7.00 -0.22
C LEU A 116 -13.00 -7.92 0.51
N GLN A 117 -12.72 -7.63 1.77
CA GLN A 117 -11.82 -8.39 2.62
C GLN A 117 -12.58 -9.29 3.61
N GLN A 118 -13.91 -9.26 3.59
CA GLN A 118 -14.78 -10.01 4.50
C GLN A 118 -14.48 -9.68 5.97
N GLU A 119 -14.27 -8.39 6.26
CA GLU A 119 -13.97 -7.85 7.60
C GLU A 119 -15.02 -6.83 8.05
N LEU A 120 -14.99 -6.45 9.33
CA LEU A 120 -15.87 -5.44 9.92
C LEU A 120 -15.55 -3.98 9.52
N ASN A 121 -14.39 -3.72 8.89
CA ASN A 121 -14.03 -2.37 8.47
C ASN A 121 -15.00 -1.82 7.42
N LEU A 122 -15.37 -0.56 7.57
CA LEU A 122 -16.39 0.08 6.74
C LEU A 122 -15.81 0.54 5.41
N HIS A 123 -14.54 0.94 5.36
CA HIS A 123 -13.94 1.44 4.13
C HIS A 123 -13.93 0.39 3.01
N ASN A 124 -13.86 -0.91 3.34
CA ASN A 124 -13.84 -2.02 2.39
C ASN A 124 -15.19 -2.36 1.77
N LEU A 125 -16.28 -1.76 2.26
CA LEU A 125 -17.59 -1.83 1.60
C LEU A 125 -17.65 -0.92 0.36
N LEU A 126 -16.84 0.13 0.33
CA LEU A 126 -16.91 1.21 -0.67
C LEU A 126 -15.73 1.20 -1.67
N THR A 127 -14.65 0.47 -1.38
CA THR A 127 -13.38 0.54 -2.12
C THR A 127 -13.18 -0.58 -3.15
N GLY A 128 -14.05 -0.74 -4.15
CA GLY A 128 -13.93 -1.76 -5.24
C GLY A 128 -12.51 -1.94 -5.85
N PRO A 129 -12.13 -3.11 -6.41
CA PRO A 129 -10.77 -3.43 -6.89
C PRO A 129 -10.28 -2.56 -8.06
N VAL A 130 -11.19 -1.83 -8.68
CA VAL A 130 -10.96 -0.95 -9.83
C VAL A 130 -10.66 0.46 -9.33
N VAL A 131 -9.72 1.17 -9.96
CA VAL A 131 -9.53 2.61 -9.74
C VAL A 131 -10.79 3.33 -10.22
N THR A 132 -11.61 3.79 -9.27
CA THR A 132 -12.80 4.60 -9.56
C THR A 132 -12.45 6.08 -9.44
N TRP A 133 -13.26 6.94 -10.08
CA TRP A 133 -13.17 8.39 -9.91
C TRP A 133 -13.29 8.82 -8.44
N GLN A 134 -14.03 8.04 -7.63
CA GLN A 134 -14.18 8.24 -6.18
C GLN A 134 -12.84 8.07 -5.46
N LYS A 135 -12.09 7.00 -5.76
CA LYS A 135 -10.74 6.78 -5.19
C LYS A 135 -9.81 7.95 -5.52
N ARG A 136 -9.85 8.41 -6.77
CA ARG A 136 -9.04 9.55 -7.21
C ARG A 136 -9.43 10.86 -6.52
N ALA A 137 -10.73 11.09 -6.30
CA ALA A 137 -11.20 12.28 -5.61
C ALA A 137 -10.73 12.30 -4.14
N VAL A 138 -10.82 11.16 -3.44
CA VAL A 138 -10.33 11.02 -2.06
C VAL A 138 -8.82 11.30 -1.98
N GLU A 139 -8.03 10.72 -2.89
CA GLU A 139 -6.59 10.96 -2.98
C GLU A 139 -6.27 12.47 -3.15
N VAL A 140 -6.95 13.15 -4.08
CA VAL A 140 -6.74 14.58 -4.33
C VAL A 140 -7.11 15.42 -3.10
N VAL A 141 -8.25 15.12 -2.45
CA VAL A 141 -8.68 15.83 -1.23
C VAL A 141 -7.67 15.61 -0.09
N LEU A 142 -7.16 14.39 0.08
CA LEU A 142 -6.17 14.09 1.11
C LEU A 142 -4.85 14.81 0.85
N VAL A 143 -4.29 14.70 -0.36
CA VAL A 143 -3.03 15.38 -0.76
C VAL A 143 -3.16 16.90 -0.60
N THR A 144 -4.25 17.50 -1.09
CA THR A 144 -4.47 18.94 -0.97
C THR A 144 -4.70 19.36 0.49
N GLY A 145 -5.37 18.55 1.30
CA GLY A 145 -5.51 18.76 2.74
C GLY A 145 -4.18 18.73 3.48
N LEU A 146 -3.32 17.74 3.19
CA LEU A 146 -1.99 17.60 3.79
C LEU A 146 -1.09 18.81 3.46
N LEU A 147 -1.02 19.20 2.18
CA LEU A 147 -0.24 20.38 1.77
C LEU A 147 -0.85 21.69 2.27
N GLY A 148 -2.17 21.80 2.22
CA GLY A 148 -2.92 22.97 2.68
C GLY A 148 -2.70 23.24 4.16
N TYR A 149 -2.91 22.22 5.00
CA TYR A 149 -2.74 22.32 6.45
C TYR A 149 -1.26 22.34 6.86
N GLY A 150 -0.46 21.40 6.37
CA GLY A 150 0.91 21.17 6.84
C GLY A 150 1.96 22.15 6.30
N LEU A 151 1.73 22.77 5.14
CA LEU A 151 2.70 23.67 4.49
C LEU A 151 2.12 25.07 4.24
N VAL A 152 1.00 25.16 3.50
CA VAL A 152 0.46 26.46 3.07
C VAL A 152 -0.01 27.28 4.26
N TYR A 153 -0.79 26.68 5.17
CA TYR A 153 -1.36 27.37 6.32
C TYR A 153 -0.30 28.05 7.22
N PRO A 154 0.76 27.36 7.70
CA PRO A 154 1.78 28.01 8.53
C PRO A 154 2.62 29.05 7.77
N LEU A 155 2.81 28.90 6.46
CA LEU A 155 3.49 29.91 5.62
C LEU A 155 2.63 31.17 5.45
N VAL A 156 1.34 31.03 5.15
CA VAL A 156 0.42 32.17 5.02
C VAL A 156 0.27 32.90 6.36
N ARG A 157 0.30 32.20 7.49
CA ARG A 157 0.29 32.83 8.83
C ARG A 157 1.50 33.73 9.06
N ARG A 158 2.68 33.42 8.48
CA ARG A 158 3.87 34.31 8.54
C ARG A 158 3.70 35.61 7.75
N SER A 159 2.84 35.62 6.73
CA SER A 159 2.63 36.78 5.86
C SER A 159 1.65 37.83 6.43
N SER A 160 1.23 37.72 7.70
CA SER A 160 0.27 38.62 8.36
C SER A 160 -1.08 38.78 7.63
N ASN A 161 -1.53 37.76 6.90
CA ASN A 161 -2.83 37.78 6.21
C ASN A 161 -3.99 37.72 7.21
N ARG A 162 -5.00 38.60 7.07
CA ARG A 162 -6.19 38.68 7.93
C ARG A 162 -7.01 37.39 7.95
N LEU A 163 -7.14 36.70 6.81
CA LEU A 163 -7.88 35.44 6.71
C LEU A 163 -7.20 34.32 7.51
N ALA A 164 -5.87 34.26 7.45
CA ALA A 164 -5.09 33.30 8.22
C ALA A 164 -5.12 33.60 9.73
N GLY A 165 -5.28 34.87 10.11
CA GLY A 165 -5.55 35.26 11.49
C GLY A 165 -6.86 34.69 12.01
N ARG A 166 -7.97 34.90 11.27
CA ARG A 166 -9.29 34.35 11.65
C ARG A 166 -9.31 32.83 11.72
N LEU A 167 -8.64 32.15 10.79
CA LEU A 167 -8.55 30.69 10.81
C LEU A 167 -7.73 30.20 12.02
N ALA A 168 -6.65 30.94 12.37
CA ALA A 168 -5.82 30.66 13.54
C ALA A 168 -6.55 30.85 14.88
N ASP A 169 -7.72 31.48 14.87
CA ASP A 169 -8.57 31.58 16.06
C ASP A 169 -9.33 30.28 16.37
N HIS A 170 -9.38 29.34 15.43
CA HIS A 170 -10.15 28.10 15.58
C HIS A 170 -9.38 26.84 15.20
N VAL A 171 -8.37 26.96 14.35
CA VAL A 171 -7.55 25.85 13.84
C VAL A 171 -6.11 26.05 14.28
N PRO A 172 -5.55 25.13 15.10
CA PRO A 172 -4.14 25.14 15.47
C PRO A 172 -3.22 25.23 14.24
N VAL A 173 -2.28 26.17 14.25
CA VAL A 173 -1.28 26.32 13.19
C VAL A 173 -0.17 25.28 13.42
N PRO A 174 0.07 24.35 12.49
CA PRO A 174 1.13 23.37 12.67
C PRO A 174 2.50 24.05 12.67
N PRO A 175 3.41 23.70 13.58
CA PRO A 175 4.78 24.19 13.56
C PRO A 175 5.48 23.86 12.24
N LEU A 176 6.23 24.82 11.68
CA LEU A 176 6.87 24.66 10.37
C LEU A 176 7.89 23.52 10.29
N TYR A 177 8.43 23.06 11.42
CA TYR A 177 9.32 21.90 11.43
C TYR A 177 8.59 20.58 11.18
N LEU A 178 7.25 20.56 11.29
CA LEU A 178 6.43 19.42 10.89
C LEU A 178 6.03 19.45 9.42
N SER A 179 6.21 20.58 8.71
CA SER A 179 5.88 20.67 7.29
C SER A 179 6.54 19.58 6.42
N PRO A 180 7.81 19.18 6.65
CA PRO A 180 8.42 18.08 5.91
C PRO A 180 7.66 16.75 6.04
N TYR A 181 7.08 16.44 7.21
CA TYR A 181 6.27 15.22 7.37
C TYR A 181 5.03 15.25 6.48
N PHE A 182 4.26 16.34 6.51
CA PHE A 182 3.06 16.48 5.70
C PHE A 182 3.36 16.50 4.20
N VAL A 183 4.45 17.15 3.79
CA VAL A 183 4.86 17.20 2.38
C VAL A 183 5.30 15.84 1.87
N VAL A 184 6.15 15.13 2.61
CA VAL A 184 6.60 13.79 2.20
C VAL A 184 5.43 12.80 2.24
N ALA A 185 4.56 12.87 3.25
CA ALA A 185 3.33 12.08 3.28
C ALA A 185 2.44 12.35 2.05
N ALA A 186 2.24 13.62 1.68
CA ALA A 186 1.47 13.98 0.48
C ALA A 186 2.12 13.42 -0.81
N LEU A 187 3.45 13.44 -0.92
CA LEU A 187 4.15 12.85 -2.07
C LEU A 187 3.99 11.33 -2.12
N CYS A 188 4.06 10.66 -0.97
CA CYS A 188 3.81 9.24 -0.84
C CYS A 188 2.34 8.90 -1.17
N GLU A 189 1.38 9.73 -0.78
CA GLU A 189 -0.04 9.48 -1.05
C GLU A 189 -0.40 9.53 -2.55
N VAL A 190 0.36 10.27 -3.36
CA VAL A 190 0.20 10.30 -4.82
C VAL A 190 0.55 8.95 -5.49
N ARG A 191 1.23 8.05 -4.76
CA ARG A 191 1.59 6.70 -5.22
C ARG A 191 2.41 6.66 -6.52
N LEU A 192 3.41 7.55 -6.61
CA LEU A 192 4.29 7.71 -7.78
C LEU A 192 4.94 6.41 -8.28
N PHE A 193 5.26 5.48 -7.38
CA PHE A 193 5.89 4.21 -7.68
C PHE A 193 4.93 3.01 -7.55
N SER A 194 3.72 3.22 -7.01
CA SER A 194 2.74 2.15 -6.79
C SER A 194 3.32 0.94 -6.04
N PHE A 195 4.20 1.23 -5.08
CA PHE A 195 5.01 0.31 -4.29
C PHE A 195 4.58 0.24 -2.82
N ASN A 196 3.35 0.63 -2.48
CA ASN A 196 2.82 0.73 -1.10
C ASN A 196 3.35 1.93 -0.29
N GLU A 197 3.75 2.99 -0.96
CA GLU A 197 4.15 4.25 -0.32
C GLU A 197 3.02 4.93 0.48
N ALA A 198 1.74 4.62 0.22
CA ALA A 198 0.61 5.12 1.02
C ALA A 198 0.74 4.76 2.51
N GLU A 199 1.29 3.60 2.82
CA GLU A 199 1.53 3.13 4.19
C GLU A 199 2.58 3.99 4.91
N VAL A 200 3.58 4.44 4.14
CA VAL A 200 4.57 5.39 4.61
C VAL A 200 3.92 6.76 4.82
N ALA A 201 2.98 7.16 3.95
CA ALA A 201 2.21 8.39 4.12
C ALA A 201 1.40 8.35 5.43
N GLU A 202 0.63 7.29 5.68
CA GLU A 202 -0.18 7.11 6.88
C GLU A 202 0.66 7.12 8.15
N LEU A 203 1.81 6.45 8.14
CA LEU A 203 2.77 6.49 9.24
C LEU A 203 3.26 7.92 9.52
N LEU A 204 3.68 8.64 8.47
CA LEU A 204 4.17 10.01 8.61
C LEU A 204 3.07 10.99 9.05
N VAL A 205 1.82 10.79 8.60
CA VAL A 205 0.66 11.56 9.07
C VAL A 205 0.39 11.28 10.54
N GLY A 206 0.37 10.01 10.96
CA GLY A 206 0.21 9.61 12.36
C GLY A 206 1.28 10.25 13.25
N MET A 207 2.55 10.20 12.82
CA MET A 207 3.66 10.88 13.52
C MET A 207 3.46 12.39 13.59
N ALA A 208 3.12 13.04 12.47
CA ALA A 208 2.94 14.49 12.40
C ALA A 208 1.81 14.97 13.31
N LEU A 209 0.69 14.26 13.35
CA LEU A 209 -0.46 14.58 14.21
C LEU A 209 -0.17 14.32 15.69
N ALA A 210 0.57 13.25 16.01
CA ALA A 210 1.02 12.99 17.38
C ALA A 210 1.97 14.09 17.87
N PHE A 211 2.92 14.49 17.03
CA PHE A 211 3.88 15.56 17.35
C PHE A 211 3.23 16.93 17.44
N LEU A 212 2.26 17.22 16.57
CA LEU A 212 1.42 18.42 16.66
C LEU A 212 0.66 18.45 18.00
N SER A 213 0.04 17.34 18.37
CA SER A 213 -0.72 17.23 19.62
C SER A 213 0.20 17.38 20.83
N LEU A 214 1.39 16.77 20.82
CA LEU A 214 2.40 16.98 21.86
C LEU A 214 2.87 18.44 21.93
N HIS A 215 3.08 19.09 20.78
CA HIS A 215 3.49 20.49 20.73
C HIS A 215 2.46 21.39 21.44
N TYR A 216 1.18 21.23 21.10
CA TYR A 216 0.10 22.00 21.71
C TYR A 216 -0.15 21.63 23.18
N TYR A 217 0.05 20.36 23.54
CA TYR A 217 -0.04 19.91 24.93
C TYR A 217 1.01 20.62 25.80
N HIS A 218 2.25 20.71 25.32
CA HIS A 218 3.32 21.43 26.02
C HIS A 218 3.10 22.94 26.01
N LEU A 219 2.56 23.50 24.93
CA LEU A 219 2.25 24.93 24.84
C LEU A 219 1.23 25.34 25.92
N PHE A 220 0.10 24.62 26.02
CA PHE A 220 -0.91 24.89 27.06
C PHE A 220 -0.53 24.38 28.44
N ALA A 221 0.50 23.55 28.57
CA ALA A 221 1.06 23.23 29.88
C ALA A 221 1.83 24.40 30.49
N LYS A 222 2.37 25.29 29.66
CA LYS A 222 3.28 26.37 30.04
C LYS A 222 2.70 27.78 29.96
N GLU A 223 1.40 27.96 29.75
CA GLU A 223 0.74 29.29 29.74
C GLU A 223 0.90 30.11 31.05
N GLY A 224 1.66 29.63 32.04
CA GLY A 224 2.20 30.41 33.16
C GLY A 224 3.57 31.09 32.96
N GLY A 225 4.24 31.01 31.80
CA GLY A 225 5.54 31.67 31.59
C GLY A 225 6.12 31.56 30.17
N ARG A 226 6.68 32.67 29.67
CA ARG A 226 7.26 32.76 28.30
C ARG A 226 8.54 31.92 28.13
N LEU A 227 8.62 31.29 26.94
CA LEU A 227 9.79 30.77 26.19
C LEU A 227 10.15 29.25 26.22
N HIS A 228 10.38 28.75 24.99
CA HIS A 228 10.86 27.46 24.46
C HIS A 228 10.22 26.12 24.93
N ILE A 229 9.57 25.45 23.97
CA ILE A 229 8.93 24.13 24.10
C ILE A 229 9.99 23.01 24.24
N GLY A 230 11.17 23.17 23.65
CA GLY A 230 12.46 22.63 24.12
C GLY A 230 12.56 21.14 24.44
N ARG A 231 13.47 20.80 25.38
CA ARG A 231 13.87 19.42 25.76
C ARG A 231 12.69 18.49 26.11
N GLY A 232 11.68 19.00 26.83
CA GLY A 232 10.52 18.19 27.21
C GLY A 232 9.75 17.65 26.02
N LEU A 233 9.50 18.50 25.01
CA LEU A 233 8.83 18.07 23.79
C LEU A 233 9.70 17.08 22.99
N ALA A 234 11.00 17.34 22.87
CA ALA A 234 11.91 16.43 22.18
C ALA A 234 11.92 15.03 22.82
N ILE A 235 12.01 14.96 24.15
CA ILE A 235 11.91 13.69 24.90
C ILE A 235 10.54 13.03 24.67
N ALA A 236 9.45 13.81 24.71
CA ALA A 236 8.11 13.28 24.48
C ALA A 236 7.92 12.73 23.06
N MET A 237 8.50 13.38 22.03
CA MET A 237 8.47 12.89 20.65
C MET A 237 9.17 11.54 20.54
N VAL A 238 10.39 11.42 21.07
CA VAL A 238 11.14 10.14 21.09
C VAL A 238 10.37 9.09 21.90
N GLY A 239 9.84 9.47 23.05
CA GLY A 239 9.05 8.58 23.90
C GLY A 239 7.81 8.02 23.20
N VAL A 240 7.06 8.85 22.45
CA VAL A 240 5.91 8.39 21.67
C VAL A 240 6.33 7.46 20.54
N VAL A 241 7.45 7.71 19.86
CA VAL A 241 7.97 6.80 18.83
C VAL A 241 8.33 5.45 19.43
N LEU A 242 9.10 5.43 20.53
CA LEU A 242 9.51 4.19 21.20
C LEU A 242 8.31 3.41 21.75
N ALA A 243 7.34 4.11 22.35
CA ALA A 243 6.11 3.49 22.83
C ALA A 243 5.28 2.89 21.68
N SER A 244 5.21 3.57 20.53
CA SER A 244 4.47 3.08 19.36
C SER A 244 5.13 1.84 18.76
N LEU A 245 6.45 1.83 18.62
CA LEU A 245 7.21 0.66 18.16
C LEU A 245 7.12 -0.51 19.15
N GLY A 246 7.24 -0.25 20.45
CA GLY A 246 7.13 -1.29 21.48
C GLY A 246 5.73 -1.89 21.54
N GLY A 247 4.69 -1.04 21.46
CA GLY A 247 3.30 -1.47 21.36
C GLY A 247 3.05 -2.33 20.12
N ALA A 248 3.50 -1.85 18.96
CA ALA A 248 3.35 -2.57 17.69
C ALA A 248 4.07 -3.93 17.72
N GLY A 249 5.28 -3.98 18.28
CA GLY A 249 6.01 -5.24 18.48
C GLY A 249 5.28 -6.19 19.41
N THR A 250 4.71 -5.69 20.50
CA THR A 250 3.95 -6.49 21.47
C THR A 250 2.70 -7.08 20.86
N ILE A 251 1.92 -6.27 20.13
CA ILE A 251 0.70 -6.74 19.45
C ILE A 251 1.05 -7.71 18.32
N SER A 252 2.07 -7.41 17.52
CA SER A 252 2.52 -8.31 16.46
C SER A 252 2.96 -9.67 17.03
N TRP A 253 3.70 -9.67 18.14
CA TRP A 253 4.07 -10.88 18.85
C TRP A 253 2.84 -11.64 19.37
N TYR A 254 1.89 -10.94 20.00
CA TYR A 254 0.64 -11.54 20.48
C TYR A 254 -0.15 -12.21 19.34
N CYS A 255 -0.37 -11.49 18.24
CA CYS A 255 -1.07 -11.99 17.07
C CYS A 255 -0.36 -13.18 16.42
N TRP A 256 0.98 -13.19 16.45
CA TRP A 256 1.78 -14.31 15.94
C TRP A 256 1.64 -15.57 16.79
N GLN A 257 1.55 -15.43 18.12
CA GLN A 257 1.39 -16.56 19.03
C GLN A 257 -0.03 -17.14 19.03
N ASN A 258 -1.03 -16.34 18.64
CA ASN A 258 -2.40 -16.80 18.54
C ASN A 258 -2.62 -17.60 17.25
N ALA A 259 -2.83 -18.92 17.37
CA ALA A 259 -2.97 -19.82 16.22
C ALA A 259 -4.12 -19.46 15.26
N ALA A 260 -5.23 -18.92 15.77
CA ALA A 260 -6.38 -18.53 14.94
C ALA A 260 -6.07 -17.30 14.07
N ILE A 261 -5.31 -16.35 14.62
CA ILE A 261 -4.94 -15.10 13.95
C ILE A 261 -3.74 -15.32 13.02
N HIS A 262 -2.75 -16.10 13.47
CA HIS A 262 -1.50 -16.36 12.75
C HIS A 262 -1.71 -16.92 11.35
N GLN A 263 -2.70 -17.81 11.13
CA GLN A 263 -2.98 -18.34 9.79
C GLN A 263 -3.38 -17.25 8.79
N GLY A 264 -4.18 -16.28 9.24
CA GLY A 264 -4.59 -15.12 8.43
C GLY A 264 -3.38 -14.25 8.06
N ILE A 265 -2.56 -13.91 9.05
CA ILE A 265 -1.32 -13.13 8.86
C ILE A 265 -0.37 -13.84 7.90
N ALA A 266 -0.13 -15.14 8.09
CA ALA A 266 0.76 -15.92 7.24
C ALA A 266 0.25 -16.00 5.78
N LYS A 267 -1.08 -16.00 5.58
CA LYS A 267 -1.71 -15.93 4.25
C LYS A 267 -1.54 -14.54 3.63
N ARG A 268 -1.74 -13.46 4.40
CA ARG A 268 -1.51 -12.08 3.93
C ARG A 268 -0.05 -11.85 3.56
N PHE A 269 0.88 -12.27 4.41
CA PHE A 269 2.31 -12.18 4.14
C PHE A 269 2.70 -12.93 2.86
N HIS A 270 2.14 -14.14 2.65
CA HIS A 270 2.32 -14.89 1.41
C HIS A 270 1.79 -14.13 0.19
N ASN A 271 0.61 -13.53 0.29
CA ASN A 271 0.03 -12.69 -0.77
C ASN A 271 0.85 -11.41 -1.01
N GLY A 272 1.42 -10.83 0.03
CA GLY A 272 2.38 -9.73 -0.04
C GLY A 272 3.60 -10.12 -0.87
N ASN A 273 4.22 -11.26 -0.57
CA ASN A 273 5.36 -11.77 -1.35
C ASN A 273 5.04 -11.90 -2.85
N LYS A 274 3.84 -12.40 -3.21
CA LYS A 274 3.40 -12.48 -4.62
C LYS A 274 3.32 -11.10 -5.28
N LYS A 275 2.58 -10.17 -4.65
CA LYS A 275 2.36 -8.81 -5.20
C LYS A 275 3.68 -8.06 -5.33
N PHE A 276 4.53 -8.14 -4.32
CA PHE A 276 5.82 -7.46 -4.32
C PHE A 276 6.83 -8.08 -5.28
N ALA A 277 6.84 -9.40 -5.47
CA ALA A 277 7.66 -10.02 -6.50
C ALA A 277 7.36 -9.41 -7.88
N GLU A 278 6.09 -9.29 -8.24
CA GLU A 278 5.65 -8.64 -9.49
C GLU A 278 6.04 -7.16 -9.57
N ARG A 279 5.91 -6.41 -8.45
CA ARG A 279 6.34 -5.00 -8.38
C ARG A 279 7.84 -4.85 -8.58
N TYR A 280 8.67 -5.68 -7.94
CA TYR A 280 10.13 -5.65 -8.14
C TYR A 280 10.51 -6.01 -9.58
N THR A 281 9.87 -7.01 -10.18
CA THR A 281 10.06 -7.35 -11.61
C THR A 281 9.81 -6.13 -12.50
N ARG A 282 8.76 -5.33 -12.24
CA ARG A 282 8.44 -4.13 -13.02
C ARG A 282 9.54 -3.06 -13.01
N TYR A 283 10.26 -2.95 -11.90
CA TYR A 283 11.32 -1.95 -11.69
C TYR A 283 12.73 -2.52 -11.90
N GLY A 284 12.87 -3.73 -12.46
CA GLY A 284 14.18 -4.35 -12.68
C GLY A 284 14.89 -4.82 -11.41
N GLY A 285 14.17 -4.94 -10.28
CA GLY A 285 14.67 -5.49 -9.02
C GLY A 285 14.76 -7.01 -9.05
N TRP A 286 15.46 -7.58 -10.03
CA TRP A 286 15.44 -9.02 -10.34
C TRP A 286 15.86 -9.91 -9.18
N ALA A 287 16.89 -9.52 -8.42
CA ALA A 287 17.34 -10.26 -7.24
C ALA A 287 16.27 -10.33 -6.14
N ASN A 288 15.65 -9.19 -5.83
CA ASN A 288 14.57 -9.12 -4.84
C ASN A 288 13.32 -9.88 -5.33
N ALA A 289 12.98 -9.77 -6.62
CA ALA A 289 11.88 -10.53 -7.20
C ALA A 289 12.12 -12.05 -7.14
N ALA A 290 13.34 -12.51 -7.48
CA ALA A 290 13.72 -13.92 -7.40
C ALA A 290 13.57 -14.46 -5.97
N LEU A 291 14.12 -13.75 -4.97
CA LEU A 291 14.00 -14.11 -3.55
C LEU A 291 12.53 -14.26 -3.11
N LEU A 292 11.67 -13.36 -3.55
CA LEU A 292 10.24 -13.40 -3.21
C LEU A 292 9.51 -14.54 -3.94
N TYR A 293 9.79 -14.78 -5.22
CA TYR A 293 9.21 -15.91 -5.96
C TYR A 293 9.66 -17.26 -5.39
N GLU A 294 10.93 -17.42 -5.02
CA GLU A 294 11.43 -18.61 -4.31
C GLU A 294 10.62 -18.84 -3.03
N THR A 295 10.43 -17.78 -2.24
CA THR A 295 9.64 -17.84 -0.99
C THR A 295 8.19 -18.26 -1.25
N VAL A 296 7.57 -17.76 -2.31
CA VAL A 296 6.20 -18.15 -2.71
C VAL A 296 6.15 -19.61 -3.15
N LEU A 297 7.15 -20.07 -3.91
CA LEU A 297 7.23 -21.42 -4.45
C LEU A 297 7.50 -22.49 -3.38
N LEU A 298 7.98 -22.13 -2.18
CA LEU A 298 8.02 -23.06 -1.05
C LEU A 298 6.62 -23.56 -0.66
N LYS A 299 5.59 -22.71 -0.77
CA LYS A 299 4.19 -23.07 -0.48
C LYS A 299 3.44 -23.52 -1.72
N GLU A 300 3.84 -23.07 -2.91
CA GLU A 300 3.19 -23.39 -4.18
C GLU A 300 4.20 -23.97 -5.20
N PRO A 301 4.81 -25.14 -4.92
CA PRO A 301 5.96 -25.65 -5.69
C PRO A 301 5.64 -26.00 -7.14
N GLU A 302 4.36 -26.16 -7.47
CA GLU A 302 3.86 -26.49 -8.80
C GLU A 302 3.24 -25.29 -9.53
N ASN A 303 3.33 -24.08 -8.98
CA ASN A 303 2.78 -22.91 -9.64
C ASN A 303 3.64 -22.48 -10.85
N ARG A 304 3.18 -22.90 -12.04
CA ARG A 304 3.87 -22.73 -13.32
C ARG A 304 4.07 -21.27 -13.70
N GLN A 305 3.17 -20.38 -13.29
CA GLN A 305 3.33 -18.94 -13.52
C GLN A 305 4.51 -18.39 -12.72
N PHE A 306 4.57 -18.68 -11.43
CA PHE A 306 5.67 -18.20 -10.58
C PHE A 306 7.01 -18.85 -10.93
N LEU A 307 7.03 -20.12 -11.36
CA LEU A 307 8.24 -20.75 -11.89
C LEU A 307 8.77 -20.03 -13.14
N ARG A 308 7.89 -19.63 -14.07
CA ARG A 308 8.31 -18.82 -15.23
C ARG A 308 8.81 -17.44 -14.82
N SER A 309 8.13 -16.77 -13.89
CA SER A 309 8.56 -15.45 -13.42
C SER A 309 9.92 -15.52 -12.71
N LEU A 310 10.14 -16.57 -11.89
CA LEU A 310 11.42 -16.83 -11.25
C LEU A 310 12.51 -17.10 -12.29
N ALA A 311 12.25 -17.96 -13.28
CA ALA A 311 13.18 -18.20 -14.37
C ALA A 311 13.51 -16.91 -15.13
N ALA A 312 12.53 -16.07 -15.45
CA ALA A 312 12.78 -14.77 -16.07
C ALA A 312 13.71 -13.90 -15.21
N CYS A 313 13.55 -13.89 -13.88
CA CYS A 313 14.46 -13.17 -12.99
C CYS A 313 15.90 -13.72 -13.06
N TYR A 314 16.09 -15.05 -13.03
CA TYR A 314 17.44 -15.63 -13.15
C TYR A 314 18.10 -15.35 -14.49
N LYS A 315 17.31 -15.33 -15.58
CA LYS A 315 17.81 -14.96 -16.91
C LYS A 315 18.38 -13.54 -16.92
N GLU A 316 17.66 -12.59 -16.32
CA GLU A 316 18.11 -11.20 -16.22
C GLU A 316 19.29 -11.03 -15.25
N LEU A 317 19.45 -11.93 -14.28
CA LEU A 317 20.60 -11.97 -13.37
C LEU A 317 21.83 -12.68 -13.99
N GLY A 318 21.70 -13.31 -15.15
CA GLY A 318 22.76 -14.10 -15.77
C GLY A 318 23.03 -15.45 -15.10
N ASP A 319 22.11 -15.95 -14.27
CA ASP A 319 22.21 -17.27 -13.65
C ASP A 319 21.57 -18.33 -14.56
N ASP A 320 22.34 -18.79 -15.56
CA ASP A 320 21.90 -19.75 -16.55
C ASP A 320 21.49 -21.10 -15.94
N GLN A 321 22.17 -21.54 -14.88
CA GLN A 321 21.88 -22.80 -14.22
C GLN A 321 20.51 -22.75 -13.52
N ALA A 322 20.26 -21.70 -12.74
CA ALA A 322 18.99 -21.50 -12.05
C ALA A 322 17.85 -21.23 -13.06
N PHE A 323 18.14 -20.49 -14.14
CA PHE A 323 17.22 -20.30 -15.26
C PHE A 323 16.77 -21.63 -15.87
N VAL A 324 17.70 -22.51 -16.25
CA VAL A 324 17.40 -23.81 -16.84
C VAL A 324 16.61 -24.69 -15.86
N ALA A 325 16.98 -24.68 -14.58
CA ALA A 325 16.28 -25.45 -13.55
C ALA A 325 14.82 -25.00 -13.38
N ALA A 326 14.58 -23.70 -13.19
CA ALA A 326 13.25 -23.14 -12.96
C ALA A 326 12.36 -23.25 -14.22
N SER A 327 12.89 -22.90 -15.39
CA SER A 327 12.15 -22.98 -16.66
C SER A 327 11.86 -24.43 -17.07
N GLY A 328 12.83 -25.34 -16.89
CA GLY A 328 12.66 -26.77 -17.12
C GLY A 328 11.59 -27.37 -16.21
N LYS A 329 11.55 -27.00 -14.93
CA LYS A 329 10.47 -27.41 -14.02
C LYS A 329 9.10 -26.91 -14.48
N ALA A 330 8.99 -25.64 -14.92
CA ALA A 330 7.73 -25.10 -15.44
C ALA A 330 7.24 -25.89 -16.67
N VAL A 331 8.12 -26.15 -17.65
CA VAL A 331 7.80 -26.92 -18.86
C VAL A 331 7.37 -28.34 -18.53
N ARG A 332 8.08 -29.05 -17.63
CA ARG A 332 7.71 -30.41 -17.24
C ARG A 332 6.30 -30.47 -16.63
N LEU A 333 5.97 -29.54 -15.74
CA LEU A 333 4.64 -29.48 -15.09
C LEU A 333 3.53 -29.13 -16.08
N ASP A 334 3.78 -28.20 -17.01
CA ASP A 334 2.84 -27.89 -18.08
C ASP A 334 2.64 -29.11 -19.01
N MET A 335 3.73 -29.79 -19.41
CA MET A 335 3.69 -30.96 -20.30
C MET A 335 2.96 -32.16 -19.66
N ALA A 336 3.17 -32.41 -18.37
CA ALA A 336 2.47 -33.47 -17.65
C ALA A 336 0.95 -33.23 -17.56
N PHE A 337 0.52 -31.97 -17.46
CA PHE A 337 -0.89 -31.61 -17.54
C PHE A 337 -1.42 -31.70 -18.97
N TYR A 338 -0.65 -31.22 -19.95
CA TYR A 338 -1.00 -31.29 -21.37
C TYR A 338 -1.20 -32.73 -21.86
N GLY A 339 -0.34 -33.67 -21.45
CA GLY A 339 -0.48 -35.08 -21.85
C GLY A 339 -1.82 -35.71 -21.43
N ARG A 340 -2.42 -35.23 -20.33
CA ARG A 340 -3.75 -35.65 -19.87
C ARG A 340 -4.88 -34.83 -20.49
N HIS A 341 -4.62 -33.56 -20.82
CA HIS A 341 -5.63 -32.60 -21.28
C HIS A 341 -5.13 -31.76 -22.47
N PRO A 342 -4.88 -32.37 -23.65
CA PRO A 342 -4.24 -31.69 -24.78
C PRO A 342 -5.11 -30.57 -25.39
N ARG A 343 -6.43 -30.63 -25.18
CA ARG A 343 -7.40 -29.61 -25.65
C ARG A 343 -7.72 -28.52 -24.61
N HIS A 344 -6.96 -28.46 -23.51
CA HIS A 344 -7.16 -27.45 -22.48
C HIS A 344 -6.46 -26.14 -22.88
N VAL A 345 -7.25 -25.09 -23.14
CA VAL A 345 -6.73 -23.79 -23.63
C VAL A 345 -5.68 -23.17 -22.70
N PRO A 346 -5.91 -23.06 -21.36
CA PRO A 346 -4.93 -22.44 -20.46
C PRO A 346 -3.57 -23.13 -20.44
N VAL A 347 -3.50 -24.47 -20.57
CA VAL A 347 -2.20 -25.17 -20.55
C VAL A 347 -1.44 -24.96 -21.85
N ASN A 348 -2.11 -24.96 -23.01
CA ASN A 348 -1.47 -24.64 -24.27
C ASN A 348 -0.94 -23.19 -24.27
N LEU A 349 -1.71 -22.24 -23.76
CA LEU A 349 -1.24 -20.86 -23.59
C LEU A 349 -0.04 -20.77 -22.62
N SER A 350 -0.08 -21.53 -21.51
CA SER A 350 1.01 -21.64 -20.54
C SER A 350 2.28 -22.20 -21.16
N LEU A 351 2.18 -23.30 -21.93
CA LEU A 351 3.28 -23.91 -22.69
C LEU A 351 3.87 -22.97 -23.72
N SER A 352 3.03 -22.22 -24.46
CA SER A 352 3.52 -21.22 -25.40
C SER A 352 4.45 -20.21 -24.73
N LYS A 353 4.05 -19.72 -23.55
CA LYS A 353 4.88 -18.79 -22.75
C LYS A 353 6.15 -19.47 -22.23
N SER A 354 6.05 -20.69 -21.71
CA SER A 354 7.19 -21.46 -21.20
C SER A 354 8.22 -21.75 -22.31
N PHE A 355 7.79 -22.17 -23.51
CA PHE A 355 8.69 -22.42 -24.64
C PHE A 355 9.31 -21.15 -25.20
N ARG A 356 8.56 -20.05 -25.25
CA ARG A 356 9.09 -18.74 -25.64
C ARG A 356 10.20 -18.28 -24.69
N LEU A 357 10.01 -18.49 -23.39
CA LEU A 357 10.99 -18.13 -22.36
C LEU A 357 12.33 -18.87 -22.56
N VAL A 358 12.29 -20.17 -22.88
CA VAL A 358 13.49 -20.99 -23.16
C VAL A 358 14.00 -20.88 -24.61
N GLY A 359 13.43 -19.98 -25.42
CA GLY A 359 13.89 -19.72 -26.79
C GLY A 359 13.40 -20.70 -27.86
N ASN A 360 12.54 -21.68 -27.52
CA ASN A 360 11.99 -22.60 -28.51
C ASN A 360 10.75 -22.00 -29.21
N GLN A 361 10.99 -21.19 -30.24
CA GLN A 361 9.93 -20.47 -30.96
C GLN A 361 8.97 -21.40 -31.71
N GLU A 362 9.45 -22.52 -32.22
CA GLU A 362 8.63 -23.50 -32.93
C GLU A 362 7.54 -24.10 -32.02
N LYS A 363 7.95 -24.65 -30.87
CA LYS A 363 6.99 -25.20 -29.88
C LYS A 363 6.12 -24.10 -29.29
N ALA A 364 6.67 -22.91 -29.08
CA ALA A 364 5.90 -21.77 -28.59
C ALA A 364 4.74 -21.40 -29.54
N ARG A 365 5.01 -21.36 -30.86
CA ARG A 365 4.01 -21.10 -31.90
C ARG A 365 3.02 -22.23 -32.04
N PHE A 366 3.48 -23.49 -32.02
CA PHE A 366 2.62 -24.66 -32.05
C PHE A 366 1.55 -24.61 -30.96
N HIS A 367 1.95 -24.41 -29.70
CA HIS A 367 1.00 -24.37 -28.59
C HIS A 367 0.12 -23.11 -28.59
N LEU A 368 0.61 -21.97 -29.10
CA LEU A 368 -0.23 -20.78 -29.27
C LEU A 368 -1.34 -21.03 -30.30
N ASN A 369 -1.00 -21.63 -31.44
CA ASN A 369 -1.96 -21.96 -32.49
C ASN A 369 -3.03 -22.95 -31.99
N GLN A 370 -2.61 -23.96 -31.21
CA GLN A 370 -3.55 -24.88 -30.55
C GLN A 370 -4.48 -24.13 -29.59
N ALA A 371 -3.95 -23.24 -28.74
CA ALA A 371 -4.76 -22.46 -27.82
C ALA A 371 -5.76 -21.54 -28.55
N LEU A 372 -5.34 -20.87 -29.62
CA LEU A 372 -6.20 -20.01 -30.45
C LEU A 372 -7.32 -20.78 -31.13
N ALA A 373 -7.01 -21.91 -31.79
CA ALA A 373 -8.00 -22.74 -32.45
C ALA A 373 -9.04 -23.26 -31.43
N GLN A 374 -8.57 -23.84 -30.33
CA GLN A 374 -9.44 -24.41 -29.31
C GLN A 374 -10.31 -23.36 -28.59
N SER A 375 -9.75 -22.18 -28.30
CA SER A 375 -10.51 -21.11 -27.64
C SER A 375 -11.55 -20.48 -28.56
N ARG A 376 -11.25 -20.34 -29.86
CA ARG A 376 -12.23 -19.93 -30.88
C ARG A 376 -13.38 -20.92 -30.97
N ASP A 377 -13.08 -22.22 -31.07
CA ASP A 377 -14.10 -23.27 -31.15
C ASP A 377 -14.99 -23.27 -29.90
N LYS A 378 -14.40 -23.10 -28.71
CA LYS A 378 -15.16 -23.00 -27.45
C LYS A 378 -16.12 -21.80 -27.42
N VAL A 379 -15.70 -20.64 -27.92
CA VAL A 379 -16.58 -19.46 -28.00
C VAL A 379 -17.74 -19.71 -28.97
N LEU A 380 -17.53 -20.46 -30.05
CA LEU A 380 -18.58 -20.80 -31.02
C LEU A 380 -19.56 -21.85 -30.48
N LEU A 381 -19.05 -22.89 -29.82
CA LEU A 381 -19.85 -24.01 -29.31
C LEU A 381 -20.59 -23.66 -28.01
N GLU A 382 -20.00 -22.79 -27.18
CA GLU A 382 -20.51 -22.42 -25.86
C GLU A 382 -20.60 -20.88 -25.72
N PRO A 383 -21.44 -20.20 -26.53
CA PRO A 383 -21.45 -18.74 -26.63
C PRO A 383 -22.01 -18.03 -25.39
N TYR A 384 -22.52 -18.77 -24.41
CA TYR A 384 -23.07 -18.24 -23.15
C TYR A 384 -22.08 -18.32 -21.97
N HIS A 385 -20.85 -18.79 -22.19
CA HIS A 385 -19.84 -18.93 -21.13
C HIS A 385 -18.83 -17.79 -21.18
N ALA A 386 -18.95 -16.83 -20.25
CA ALA A 386 -18.08 -15.65 -20.15
C ALA A 386 -16.57 -16.00 -20.08
N SER A 387 -16.22 -17.11 -19.43
CA SER A 387 -14.85 -17.59 -19.31
C SER A 387 -14.21 -17.97 -20.65
N ASN A 388 -14.99 -18.45 -21.62
CA ASN A 388 -14.49 -18.80 -22.95
C ASN A 388 -14.03 -17.53 -23.71
N PHE A 389 -14.83 -16.47 -23.65
CA PHE A 389 -14.46 -15.15 -24.21
C PHE A 389 -13.20 -14.60 -23.53
N TYR A 390 -13.10 -14.70 -22.21
CA TYR A 390 -11.90 -14.29 -21.49
C TYR A 390 -10.65 -15.04 -21.97
N TRP A 391 -10.69 -16.37 -22.04
CA TRP A 391 -9.52 -17.16 -22.45
C TRP A 391 -9.18 -16.98 -23.93
N TYR A 392 -10.18 -16.79 -24.79
CA TYR A 392 -9.94 -16.44 -26.18
C TYR A 392 -9.25 -15.08 -26.31
N GLY A 393 -9.70 -14.08 -25.54
CA GLY A 393 -9.04 -12.79 -25.43
C GLY A 393 -7.57 -12.89 -24.98
N LYS A 394 -7.26 -13.72 -23.97
CA LYS A 394 -5.87 -13.96 -23.54
C LYS A 394 -5.01 -14.64 -24.61
N CYS A 395 -5.59 -15.48 -25.47
CA CYS A 395 -4.87 -16.08 -26.58
C CYS A 395 -4.60 -15.08 -27.70
N LEU A 396 -5.57 -14.21 -28.02
CA LEU A 396 -5.43 -13.12 -28.99
C LEU A 396 -4.37 -12.11 -28.55
N GLU A 397 -4.38 -11.69 -27.29
CA GLU A 397 -3.35 -10.83 -26.69
C GLU A 397 -1.95 -11.47 -26.79
N ALA A 398 -1.83 -12.78 -26.50
CA ALA A 398 -0.56 -13.50 -26.64
C ALA A 398 -0.09 -13.65 -28.10
N ASN A 399 -1.00 -13.46 -29.06
CA ASN A 399 -0.75 -13.43 -30.50
C ASN A 399 -0.51 -12.00 -31.03
N GLY A 400 -0.64 -10.97 -30.19
CA GLY A 400 -0.47 -9.56 -30.57
C GLY A 400 -1.70 -8.90 -31.18
N ASP A 401 -2.89 -9.51 -31.12
CA ASP A 401 -4.15 -8.91 -31.58
C ASP A 401 -4.92 -8.29 -30.39
N ASP A 402 -4.39 -7.18 -29.87
CA ASP A 402 -4.93 -6.50 -28.70
C ASP A 402 -6.34 -5.92 -28.94
N VAL A 403 -6.64 -5.53 -30.18
CA VAL A 403 -7.95 -5.00 -30.55
C VAL A 403 -9.01 -6.09 -30.48
N ALA A 404 -8.75 -7.27 -31.05
CA ALA A 404 -9.68 -8.39 -30.94
C ALA A 404 -9.75 -8.90 -29.49
N ALA A 405 -8.61 -8.98 -28.79
CA ALA A 405 -8.57 -9.36 -27.38
C ALA A 405 -9.48 -8.47 -26.51
N ARG A 406 -9.38 -7.15 -26.67
CA ARG A 406 -10.23 -6.16 -25.97
C ARG A 406 -11.71 -6.42 -26.21
N ARG A 407 -12.12 -6.70 -27.46
CA ARG A 407 -13.52 -7.03 -27.79
C ARG A 407 -13.99 -8.28 -27.05
N GLN A 408 -13.15 -9.31 -26.94
CA GLN A 408 -13.52 -10.52 -26.19
C GLN A 408 -13.59 -10.26 -24.68
N PHE A 409 -12.67 -9.47 -24.11
CA PHE A 409 -12.76 -9.08 -22.70
C PHE A 409 -14.02 -8.27 -22.41
N ALA A 410 -14.40 -7.35 -23.30
CA ALA A 410 -15.65 -6.58 -23.17
C ALA A 410 -16.87 -7.52 -23.10
N ARG A 411 -16.94 -8.52 -24.00
CA ARG A 411 -18.03 -9.54 -23.99
C ARG A 411 -18.05 -10.33 -22.69
N ALA A 412 -16.90 -10.78 -22.20
CA ALA A 412 -16.80 -11.49 -20.93
C ALA A 412 -17.33 -10.64 -19.75
N VAL A 413 -17.02 -9.34 -19.73
CA VAL A 413 -17.53 -8.38 -18.73
C VAL A 413 -19.04 -8.18 -18.87
N THR A 414 -19.57 -8.02 -20.08
CA THR A 414 -21.01 -7.86 -20.31
C THR A 414 -21.79 -9.06 -19.80
N MET A 415 -21.27 -10.29 -20.02
CA MET A 415 -21.91 -11.52 -19.57
C MET A 415 -21.83 -11.73 -18.05
N GLN A 416 -20.69 -11.38 -17.45
CA GLN A 416 -20.49 -11.55 -16.01
C GLN A 416 -19.87 -10.29 -15.40
N PRO A 417 -20.67 -9.22 -15.20
CA PRO A 417 -20.17 -7.92 -14.75
C PRO A 417 -19.58 -7.96 -13.33
N GLY A 418 -20.00 -8.92 -12.50
CA GLY A 418 -19.46 -9.14 -11.16
C GLY A 418 -18.03 -9.72 -11.13
N SER A 419 -17.52 -10.28 -12.24
CA SER A 419 -16.19 -10.89 -12.27
C SER A 419 -15.09 -9.84 -12.29
N GLU A 420 -14.36 -9.69 -11.18
CA GLU A 420 -13.22 -8.78 -11.07
C GLU A 420 -12.13 -9.10 -12.10
N ARG A 421 -11.86 -10.39 -12.30
CA ARG A 421 -10.87 -10.89 -13.26
C ARG A 421 -11.17 -10.40 -14.68
N PHE A 422 -12.43 -10.39 -15.10
CA PHE A 422 -12.82 -9.95 -16.44
C PHE A 422 -12.75 -8.44 -16.57
N ARG A 423 -13.22 -7.72 -15.55
CA ARG A 423 -13.15 -6.24 -15.50
C ARG A 423 -11.71 -5.76 -15.58
N LEU A 424 -10.81 -6.37 -14.81
CA LEU A 424 -9.39 -6.03 -14.80
C LEU A 424 -8.74 -6.27 -16.16
N ALA A 425 -8.99 -7.42 -16.79
CA ALA A 425 -8.44 -7.72 -18.12
C ALA A 425 -8.93 -6.73 -19.18
N TYR A 426 -10.22 -6.38 -19.17
CA TYR A 426 -10.76 -5.37 -20.06
C TYR A 426 -10.13 -3.98 -19.84
N GLN A 427 -9.98 -3.55 -18.58
CA GLN A 427 -9.36 -2.27 -18.27
C GLN A 427 -7.89 -2.19 -18.66
N LEU A 428 -7.09 -3.20 -18.33
CA LEU A 428 -5.68 -3.26 -18.72
C LEU A 428 -5.54 -3.21 -20.25
N SER A 429 -6.43 -3.92 -20.97
CA SER A 429 -6.42 -3.88 -22.43
C SER A 429 -6.74 -2.52 -23.03
N ARG A 430 -7.29 -1.54 -22.28
CA ARG A 430 -7.53 -0.17 -22.75
C ARG A 430 -6.28 0.72 -22.70
N HIS A 431 -5.32 0.39 -21.84
CA HIS A 431 -4.10 1.19 -21.63
C HIS A 431 -2.93 0.72 -22.49
N SER A 432 -3.04 -0.44 -23.13
CA SER A 432 -2.00 -1.04 -23.98
C SER A 432 -2.10 -0.67 -25.47
N SER A 433 -2.98 0.26 -25.87
CA SER A 433 -3.14 0.74 -27.26
C SER A 433 -2.74 2.19 -27.43
#